data_AF-A0A668ALW6-F1
#
_entry.id   AF-A0A668ALW6-F1
#
_cell.length_a   1.000
_cell.length_b   1.000
_cell.length_c   1.000
_cell.angle_alpha   90.00
_cell.angle_beta   90.00
_cell.angle_gamma   90.00
#
_symmetry.space_group_name_H-M   'P 1'
#
loop_
_entity.id
_entity.type
_entity.pdbx_description
1 polymer ?
#
loop_
_entity_poly.entity_id
_entity_poly.type
_entity_poly.pdbx_seq_one_letter_code
_entity_poly.pdbx_strand_id
1 'polypeptide(L)'
;MFPPQVLRDSSKEEPQLLPNEIVQDMAKDVTYICPFIGPLRGTLTVTNYRLFFNCIDRDPAFVLDLPLGVVSRVEKIGGASSRGDVSYGLVCKDMRNLRFAHKQMDDTLRKSIFEVLMKFAFPVSNGLQIFSFEYGQVFPENGWKVYDALTEYKRQGIPNESWRITKVNDHYELCDTYPSTLVVPVNIPDEELKRVAAFRAKGRIPVLSWIHPESQATVTRCSQPMVGVNGKRSKEDEKYLQAIMDANAQSHKLFIFDARPSVNAAANKMKGGGYESEDAYQNAELVYLELKTFKKTFTHFKK
;
A
#
# COMPACT_ATOMS: atom_id res chain seq x y z
N MET A 1 -13.75 14.05 -18.75
CA MET A 1 -12.88 14.98 -19.49
C MET A 1 -11.57 15.03 -18.71
N PHE A 2 -10.54 14.31 -19.15
CA PHE A 2 -9.23 14.38 -18.50
C PHE A 2 -8.72 15.82 -18.62
N PRO A 3 -8.08 16.40 -17.59
CA PRO A 3 -7.43 17.70 -17.75
C PRO A 3 -6.42 17.59 -18.90
N PRO A 4 -6.21 18.66 -19.67
CA PRO A 4 -5.26 18.63 -20.78
C PRO A 4 -3.92 18.13 -20.24
N GLN A 5 -3.41 17.06 -20.86
CA GLN A 5 -2.03 16.64 -20.65
C GLN A 5 -1.19 17.90 -20.86
N VAL A 6 -0.52 18.36 -19.81
CA VAL A 6 0.55 19.33 -19.96
C VAL A 6 1.61 18.60 -20.78
N LEU A 7 1.54 18.77 -22.11
CA LEU A 7 2.53 18.28 -23.05
C LEU A 7 3.85 18.92 -22.63
N ARG A 8 4.69 18.10 -21.99
CA ARG A 8 6.00 18.53 -21.49
C ARG A 8 6.84 18.88 -22.70
N ASP A 9 7.19 20.15 -22.81
CA ASP A 9 8.05 20.66 -23.86
C ASP A 9 9.44 20.05 -23.73
N SER A 10 9.79 19.15 -24.65
CA SER A 10 11.06 18.42 -24.66
C SER A 10 12.24 19.30 -25.07
N SER A 11 12.04 20.58 -25.40
CA SER A 11 13.09 21.50 -25.84
C SER A 11 13.77 22.29 -24.72
N LYS A 12 13.38 22.09 -23.44
CA LYS A 12 13.89 22.90 -22.31
C LYS A 12 14.94 22.17 -21.49
N GLU A 13 16.00 22.91 -21.11
CA GLU A 13 17.09 22.42 -20.25
C GLU A 13 16.62 22.12 -18.82
N GLU A 14 15.52 22.71 -18.36
CA GLU A 14 15.03 22.60 -16.99
C GLU A 14 13.67 21.88 -16.89
N PRO A 15 13.42 21.13 -15.80
CA PRO A 15 12.13 20.48 -15.59
C PRO A 15 11.01 21.51 -15.41
N GLN A 16 9.85 21.26 -16.02
CA GLN A 16 8.63 21.98 -15.67
C GLN A 16 8.19 21.58 -14.25
N LEU A 17 8.40 22.49 -13.30
CA LEU A 17 8.11 22.27 -11.89
C LEU A 17 6.60 22.25 -11.62
N LEU A 18 6.16 21.33 -10.78
CA LEU A 18 4.81 21.35 -10.19
C LEU A 18 4.68 22.52 -9.19
N PRO A 19 3.45 22.93 -8.83
CA PRO A 19 3.25 23.87 -7.74
C PRO A 19 3.94 23.39 -6.46
N ASN A 20 4.82 24.23 -5.91
CA ASN A 20 5.68 23.98 -4.74
C ASN A 20 6.76 22.90 -4.94
N GLU A 21 7.01 22.46 -6.17
CA GLU A 21 8.21 21.70 -6.49
C GLU A 21 9.41 22.64 -6.61
N ILE A 22 10.50 22.34 -5.91
CA ILE A 22 11.68 23.20 -5.79
C ILE A 22 12.93 22.38 -6.14
N VAL A 23 13.76 22.92 -7.02
CA VAL A 23 15.08 22.36 -7.35
C VAL A 23 15.98 22.41 -6.12
N GLN A 24 16.53 21.27 -5.75
CA GLN A 24 17.42 21.09 -4.59
C GLN A 24 18.89 21.10 -5.00
N ASP A 25 19.21 20.53 -6.16
CA ASP A 25 20.53 20.60 -6.76
C ASP A 25 20.46 20.27 -8.26
N MET A 26 21.49 20.71 -8.98
CA MET A 26 21.67 20.49 -10.41
C MET A 26 23.14 20.22 -10.73
N ALA A 27 23.39 19.14 -11.46
CA ALA A 27 24.71 18.75 -11.93
C ALA A 27 24.72 18.68 -13.47
N LYS A 28 25.58 19.46 -14.09
CA LYS A 28 25.88 19.37 -15.53
C LYS A 28 26.88 18.25 -15.79
N ASP A 29 27.01 17.85 -17.05
CA ASP A 29 27.99 16.84 -17.49
C ASP A 29 27.85 15.48 -16.81
N VAL A 30 26.64 15.13 -16.37
CA VAL A 30 26.34 13.82 -15.81
C VAL A 30 26.12 12.85 -16.96
N THR A 31 26.72 11.67 -16.88
CA THR A 31 26.53 10.58 -17.85
C THR A 31 25.51 9.59 -17.30
N TYR A 32 24.32 9.53 -17.90
CA TYR A 32 23.37 8.44 -17.71
C TYR A 32 23.78 7.25 -18.57
N ILE A 33 24.02 6.09 -17.95
CA ILE A 33 24.37 4.86 -18.65
C ILE A 33 23.08 4.13 -18.99
N CYS A 34 22.49 4.47 -20.14
CA CYS A 34 21.26 3.84 -20.60
C CYS A 34 21.56 2.41 -21.09
N PRO A 35 20.86 1.38 -20.59
CA PRO A 35 21.10 0.00 -21.01
C PRO A 35 20.70 -0.28 -22.47
N PHE A 36 19.93 0.61 -23.11
CA PHE A 36 19.39 0.39 -24.45
C PHE A 36 20.11 1.16 -25.55
N ILE A 37 20.58 2.38 -25.25
CA ILE A 37 21.17 3.30 -26.23
C ILE A 37 22.59 3.73 -25.88
N GLY A 38 23.15 3.24 -24.77
CA GLY A 38 24.50 3.56 -24.32
C GLY A 38 24.58 4.84 -23.46
N PRO A 39 25.79 5.36 -23.24
CA PRO A 39 26.02 6.51 -22.37
C PRO A 39 25.47 7.80 -22.99
N LEU A 40 24.75 8.58 -22.19
CA LEU A 40 24.19 9.88 -22.56
C LEU A 40 24.72 10.92 -21.59
N ARG A 41 25.40 11.94 -22.10
CA ARG A 41 25.87 13.07 -21.29
C ARG A 41 24.81 14.17 -21.29
N GLY A 42 24.52 14.72 -20.11
CA GLY A 42 23.44 15.69 -19.97
C GLY A 42 23.42 16.35 -18.60
N THR A 43 22.30 16.99 -18.28
CA THR A 43 22.08 17.66 -17.00
C THR A 43 21.17 16.81 -16.13
N LEU A 44 21.55 16.65 -14.87
CA LEU A 44 20.76 15.99 -13.85
C LEU A 44 20.27 17.02 -12.83
N THR A 45 18.96 17.09 -12.65
CA THR A 45 18.29 17.96 -11.69
C THR A 45 17.58 17.10 -10.66
N VAL A 46 17.69 17.46 -9.39
CA VAL A 46 16.97 16.81 -8.29
C VAL A 46 16.10 17.85 -7.62
N THR A 47 14.80 17.57 -7.51
CA THR A 47 13.84 18.40 -6.79
C THR A 47 13.45 17.73 -5.48
N ASN A 48 12.57 18.37 -4.70
CA ASN A 48 11.89 17.74 -3.57
C ASN A 48 10.85 16.66 -3.99
N TYR A 49 10.63 16.43 -5.29
CA TYR A 49 9.68 15.44 -5.81
C TYR A 49 10.28 14.41 -6.77
N ARG A 50 11.16 14.83 -7.69
CA ARG A 50 11.67 13.98 -8.78
C ARG A 50 13.17 14.15 -9.01
N LEU A 51 13.75 13.14 -9.63
CA LEU A 51 14.97 13.23 -10.41
C LEU A 51 14.58 13.47 -11.86
N PHE A 52 15.20 14.46 -12.49
CA PHE A 52 15.01 14.79 -13.90
C PHE A 52 16.36 14.85 -14.59
N PHE A 53 16.57 14.01 -15.60
CA PHE A 53 17.75 14.01 -16.44
C PHE A 53 17.37 14.34 -17.88
N ASN A 54 18.14 15.19 -18.53
CA ASN A 54 17.97 15.49 -19.95
C ASN A 54 19.32 15.55 -20.69
N CYS A 55 19.31 15.08 -21.94
CA CYS A 55 20.42 15.15 -22.88
C CYS A 55 19.89 15.81 -24.17
N ILE A 56 20.30 17.06 -24.39
CA ILE A 56 19.84 17.90 -25.50
C ILE A 56 20.66 17.70 -26.79
N ASP A 57 21.80 17.01 -26.71
CA ASP A 57 22.68 16.72 -27.87
C ASP A 57 22.08 15.67 -28.84
N ARG A 58 20.80 15.33 -28.66
CA ARG A 58 20.06 14.36 -29.48
C ARG A 58 18.79 14.99 -30.02
N ASP A 59 18.36 14.50 -31.17
CA ASP A 59 17.06 14.82 -31.76
C ASP A 59 16.21 13.54 -31.91
N PRO A 60 15.08 13.41 -31.19
CA PRO A 60 14.62 14.30 -30.13
C PRO A 60 15.52 14.22 -28.88
N ALA A 61 15.48 15.27 -28.05
CA ALA A 61 16.20 15.29 -26.78
C ALA A 61 15.79 14.11 -25.90
N PHE A 62 16.77 13.48 -25.24
CA PHE A 62 16.49 12.39 -24.32
C PHE A 62 16.09 12.95 -22.95
N VAL A 63 14.96 12.49 -22.41
CA VAL A 63 14.48 12.89 -21.07
C VAL A 63 14.19 11.66 -20.23
N LEU A 64 14.64 11.69 -18.99
CA LEU A 64 14.34 10.71 -17.95
C LEU A 64 13.77 11.45 -16.74
N ASP A 65 12.48 11.25 -16.50
CA ASP A 65 11.75 11.82 -15.36
C ASP A 65 11.34 10.70 -14.40
N LEU A 66 11.77 10.82 -13.16
CA LEU A 66 11.66 9.78 -12.13
C LEU A 66 11.20 10.39 -10.80
N PRO A 67 9.95 10.18 -10.38
CA PRO A 67 9.50 10.56 -9.04
C PRO A 67 10.36 9.88 -7.97
N LEU A 68 10.91 10.65 -7.03
CA LEU A 68 11.84 10.14 -6.02
C LEU A 68 11.22 9.04 -5.14
N GLY A 69 9.90 9.06 -4.95
CA GLY A 69 9.17 8.02 -4.21
C GLY A 69 9.29 6.61 -4.81
N VAL A 70 9.66 6.48 -6.09
CA VAL A 70 9.91 5.17 -6.73
C VAL A 70 11.30 4.64 -6.43
N VAL A 71 12.23 5.46 -5.93
CA VAL A 71 13.57 5.00 -5.56
C VAL A 71 13.46 4.11 -4.34
N SER A 72 14.00 2.90 -4.45
CA SER A 72 14.08 1.91 -3.37
C SER A 72 15.42 1.99 -2.65
N ARG A 73 16.51 2.19 -3.40
CA ARG A 73 17.87 2.28 -2.90
C ARG A 73 18.74 3.12 -3.82
N VAL A 74 19.67 3.87 -3.24
CA VAL A 74 20.76 4.55 -3.94
C VAL A 74 22.06 3.83 -3.55
N GLU A 75 22.88 3.48 -4.54
CA GLU A 75 24.12 2.74 -4.35
C GLU A 75 25.29 3.52 -4.94
N LYS A 76 26.38 3.68 -4.21
CA LYS A 76 27.62 4.19 -4.79
C LYS A 76 28.30 3.06 -5.56
N ILE A 77 28.70 3.34 -6.80
CA ILE A 77 29.36 2.39 -7.70
C ILE A 77 30.79 2.91 -7.94
N GLY A 78 31.81 2.11 -7.60
CA GLY A 78 33.22 2.51 -7.67
C GLY A 78 33.83 2.92 -6.31
N GLY A 79 35.15 2.94 -6.22
CA GLY A 79 35.93 3.21 -5.00
C GLY A 79 37.19 4.04 -5.30
N ALA A 80 38.07 4.23 -4.31
CA ALA A 80 39.25 5.13 -4.32
C ALA A 80 40.26 4.96 -5.49
N SER A 81 40.07 3.98 -6.37
CA SER A 81 40.86 3.71 -7.57
C SER A 81 40.20 4.13 -8.88
N SER A 82 38.97 4.65 -8.87
CA SER A 82 38.37 5.26 -10.07
C SER A 82 39.06 6.60 -10.34
N ARG A 83 39.50 6.81 -11.58
CA ARG A 83 40.26 7.98 -12.05
C ARG A 83 39.41 9.27 -12.02
N GLY A 84 39.02 9.73 -10.83
CA GLY A 84 38.24 10.95 -10.61
C GLY A 84 36.75 10.86 -10.93
N ASP A 85 36.22 9.70 -11.32
CA ASP A 85 34.79 9.53 -11.61
C ASP A 85 34.02 8.92 -10.41
N VAL A 86 32.88 9.53 -10.07
CA VAL A 86 31.91 9.04 -9.08
C VAL A 86 30.72 8.47 -9.86
N SER A 87 30.43 7.18 -9.66
CA SER A 87 29.20 6.57 -10.19
C SER A 87 28.24 6.23 -9.05
N TYR A 88 26.95 6.24 -9.36
CA TYR A 88 25.92 5.70 -8.48
C TYR A 88 24.79 5.05 -9.27
N GLY A 89 24.15 4.08 -8.63
CA GLY A 89 23.00 3.35 -9.13
C GLY A 89 21.75 3.68 -8.33
N LEU A 90 20.60 3.70 -8.99
CA LEU A 90 19.28 3.81 -8.38
C LEU A 90 18.53 2.52 -8.67
N VAL A 91 18.17 1.80 -7.61
CA VAL A 91 17.26 0.66 -7.69
C VAL A 91 15.85 1.18 -7.48
N CYS A 92 14.96 1.00 -8.45
CA CYS A 92 13.61 1.57 -8.41
C CYS A 92 12.54 0.49 -8.18
N LYS A 93 11.40 0.90 -7.63
CA LYS A 93 10.23 0.05 -7.34
C LYS A 93 9.43 -0.29 -8.59
N ASP A 94 9.68 0.40 -9.69
CA ASP A 94 9.03 0.23 -11.00
C ASP A 94 9.85 -0.65 -11.95
N MET A 95 10.64 -1.59 -11.40
CA MET A 95 11.45 -2.57 -12.13
C MET A 95 12.61 -1.99 -12.95
N ARG A 96 12.99 -0.74 -12.71
CA ARG A 96 14.14 -0.09 -13.37
C ARG A 96 15.35 -0.01 -12.46
N ASN A 97 16.53 -0.14 -13.06
CA ASN A 97 17.80 0.24 -12.44
C ASN A 97 18.45 1.33 -13.30
N LEU A 98 18.78 2.46 -12.70
CA LEU A 98 19.36 3.61 -13.40
C LEU A 98 20.78 3.82 -12.90
N ARG A 99 21.72 4.13 -13.80
CA ARG A 99 23.12 4.35 -13.43
C ARG A 99 23.59 5.69 -13.97
N PHE A 100 24.21 6.48 -13.11
CA PHE A 100 24.77 7.77 -13.43
C PHE A 100 26.25 7.79 -13.06
N ALA A 101 27.03 8.54 -13.81
CA ALA A 101 28.43 8.82 -13.55
C ALA A 101 28.71 10.31 -13.75
N HIS A 102 29.54 10.90 -12.90
CA HIS A 102 30.02 12.27 -13.08
C HIS A 102 31.43 12.40 -12.53
N LYS A 103 32.15 13.44 -12.96
CA LYS A 103 33.46 13.76 -12.39
C LYS A 103 33.31 14.22 -10.94
N GLN A 104 34.23 13.80 -10.10
CA GLN A 104 34.36 14.29 -8.74
C GLN A 104 34.62 15.80 -8.80
N MET A 105 33.85 16.56 -8.03
CA MET A 105 34.09 18.00 -7.89
C MET A 105 35.26 18.21 -6.92
N ASP A 106 36.13 19.18 -7.24
CA ASP A 106 37.25 19.56 -6.38
C ASP A 106 36.79 20.32 -5.11
N ASP A 107 35.59 20.89 -5.15
CA ASP A 107 34.99 21.61 -4.01
C ASP A 107 34.33 20.64 -3.03
N THR A 108 35.00 20.42 -1.90
CA THR A 108 34.55 19.53 -0.82
C THR A 108 33.41 20.11 0.03
N LEU A 109 33.09 21.40 -0.12
CA LEU A 109 32.02 22.05 0.63
C LEU A 109 30.65 21.92 -0.06
N ARG A 110 30.63 21.64 -1.36
CA ARG A 110 29.39 21.42 -2.11
C ARG A 110 28.87 20.01 -1.84
N LYS A 111 27.60 19.91 -1.42
CA LYS A 111 26.91 18.62 -1.27
C LYS A 111 26.92 17.88 -2.59
N SER A 112 27.26 16.60 -2.54
CA SER A 112 27.18 15.73 -3.72
C SER A 112 25.71 15.54 -4.12
N ILE A 113 25.44 15.44 -5.42
CA ILE A 113 24.11 15.07 -5.93
C ILE A 113 23.61 13.76 -5.31
N PHE A 114 24.53 12.86 -4.93
CA PHE A 114 24.26 11.65 -4.19
C PHE A 114 23.64 11.93 -2.80
N GLU A 115 24.16 12.90 -2.06
CA GLU A 115 23.65 13.28 -0.73
C GLU A 115 22.27 13.93 -0.84
N VAL A 116 22.07 14.76 -1.86
CA VAL A 116 20.77 15.38 -2.15
C VAL A 116 19.75 14.31 -2.49
N LEU A 117 20.10 13.35 -3.36
CA LEU A 117 19.24 12.20 -3.67
C LEU A 117 18.90 11.38 -2.43
N MET A 118 19.89 11.04 -1.60
CA MET A 118 19.67 10.30 -0.34
C MET A 118 18.74 11.06 0.61
N LYS A 119 18.83 12.39 0.65
CA LYS A 119 17.97 13.22 1.50
C LYS A 119 16.51 13.25 0.99
N PHE A 120 16.30 13.55 -0.28
CA PHE A 120 14.96 13.81 -0.84
C PHE A 120 14.24 12.55 -1.37
N ALA A 121 14.96 11.46 -1.68
CA ALA A 121 14.33 10.18 -1.99
C ALA A 121 13.83 9.43 -0.75
N PHE A 122 14.37 9.76 0.43
CA PHE A 122 13.99 9.14 1.70
C PHE A 122 13.60 10.22 2.73
N PRO A 123 12.59 11.07 2.46
CA PRO A 123 12.30 12.25 3.27
C PRO A 123 11.99 11.89 4.73
N VAL A 124 11.19 10.84 4.97
CA VAL A 124 10.83 10.38 6.32
C VAL A 124 12.06 9.99 7.13
N SER A 125 13.02 9.27 6.51
CA SER A 125 14.27 8.87 7.15
C SER A 125 15.19 10.05 7.47
N ASN A 126 14.96 11.21 6.85
CA ASN A 126 15.74 12.43 6.99
C ASN A 126 14.98 13.54 7.74
N GLY A 127 13.87 13.22 8.42
CA GLY A 127 13.09 14.19 9.18
C GLY A 127 12.37 15.24 8.32
N LEU A 128 12.13 14.93 7.04
CA LEU A 128 11.39 15.76 6.10
C LEU A 128 9.98 15.23 5.88
N GLN A 129 9.08 16.10 5.43
CA GLN A 129 7.76 15.69 4.97
C GLN A 129 7.84 15.05 3.58
N ILE A 130 6.92 14.12 3.30
CA ILE A 130 6.73 13.62 1.93
C ILE A 130 6.11 14.71 1.07
N PHE A 131 6.47 14.76 -0.22
CA PHE A 131 6.04 15.82 -1.15
C PHE A 131 4.52 16.01 -1.24
N SER A 132 3.72 14.99 -0.91
CA SER A 132 2.26 15.13 -0.88
C SER A 132 1.73 16.18 0.10
N PHE A 133 2.52 16.57 1.12
CA PHE A 133 2.17 17.67 2.03
C PHE A 133 2.54 19.05 1.47
N GLU A 134 3.46 19.12 0.50
CA GLU A 134 3.91 20.36 -0.12
C GLU A 134 3.17 20.62 -1.45
N TYR A 135 2.76 19.57 -2.15
CA TYR A 135 2.14 19.65 -3.47
C TYR A 135 0.90 20.55 -3.49
N GLY A 136 1.00 21.67 -4.22
CA GLY A 136 0.01 22.74 -4.20
C GLY A 136 -0.98 22.75 -5.37
N GLN A 137 -1.05 21.69 -6.18
CA GLN A 137 -1.96 21.69 -7.33
C GLN A 137 -3.41 21.54 -6.90
N VAL A 138 -4.27 22.41 -7.45
CA VAL A 138 -5.72 22.37 -7.23
C VAL A 138 -6.40 21.70 -8.43
N PHE A 139 -7.34 20.80 -8.13
CA PHE A 139 -8.18 20.15 -9.12
C PHE A 139 -9.65 20.56 -8.92
N PRO A 140 -10.49 20.59 -9.96
CA PRO A 140 -11.92 20.92 -9.82
C PRO A 140 -12.67 19.93 -8.91
N GLU A 141 -12.29 18.67 -8.97
CA GLU A 141 -12.87 17.57 -8.20
C GLU A 141 -12.07 17.32 -6.91
N ASN A 142 -12.74 17.18 -5.78
CA ASN A 142 -12.10 16.81 -4.52
C ASN A 142 -12.12 15.29 -4.32
N GLY A 143 -11.00 14.63 -4.64
CA GLY A 143 -10.83 13.18 -4.52
C GLY A 143 -11.11 12.61 -3.12
N TRP A 144 -10.96 13.41 -2.06
CA TRP A 144 -11.27 12.98 -0.68
C TRP A 144 -12.76 12.77 -0.41
N LYS A 145 -13.64 13.31 -1.27
CA LYS A 145 -15.10 13.18 -1.14
C LYS A 145 -15.69 12.05 -2.00
N VAL A 146 -14.86 11.31 -2.74
CA VAL A 146 -15.33 10.23 -3.63
C VAL A 146 -15.97 9.09 -2.85
N TYR A 147 -15.44 8.77 -1.67
CA TYR A 147 -15.94 7.69 -0.84
C TYR A 147 -16.64 8.23 0.41
N ASP A 148 -17.91 7.85 0.59
CA ASP A 148 -18.67 8.02 1.81
C ASP A 148 -19.21 6.66 2.24
N ALA A 149 -18.82 6.19 3.44
CA ALA A 149 -19.14 4.85 3.90
C ALA A 149 -20.65 4.62 4.05
N LEU A 150 -21.39 5.62 4.54
CA LEU A 150 -22.84 5.52 4.73
C LEU A 150 -23.57 5.46 3.39
N THR A 151 -23.12 6.24 2.40
CA THR A 151 -23.66 6.22 1.04
C THR A 151 -23.39 4.88 0.35
N GLU A 152 -22.20 4.30 0.52
CA GLU A 152 -21.89 2.98 -0.03
C GLU A 152 -22.75 1.88 0.61
N TYR A 153 -22.91 1.88 1.94
CA TYR A 153 -23.81 0.93 2.60
C TYR A 153 -25.28 1.13 2.19
N LYS A 154 -25.73 2.39 2.05
CA LYS A 154 -27.06 2.70 1.54
C LYS A 154 -27.27 2.17 0.12
N ARG A 155 -26.26 2.26 -0.75
CA ARG A 155 -26.28 1.69 -2.12
C ARG A 155 -26.46 0.16 -2.08
N GLN A 156 -25.96 -0.51 -1.05
CA GLN A 156 -26.13 -1.94 -0.82
C GLN A 156 -27.45 -2.30 -0.09
N GLY A 157 -28.29 -1.33 0.26
CA GLY A 157 -29.53 -1.58 1.02
C GLY A 157 -29.31 -1.77 2.52
N ILE A 158 -28.26 -1.17 3.09
CA ILE A 158 -27.89 -1.27 4.50
C ILE A 158 -28.04 0.11 5.18
N PRO A 159 -28.53 0.20 6.43
CA PRO A 159 -28.98 -0.90 7.29
C PRO A 159 -30.32 -1.50 6.83
N ASN A 160 -30.61 -2.72 7.27
CA ASN A 160 -31.86 -3.43 7.02
C ASN A 160 -32.27 -4.28 8.23
N GLU A 161 -33.24 -5.18 8.06
CA GLU A 161 -33.76 -6.04 9.13
C GLU A 161 -32.73 -7.04 9.67
N SER A 162 -31.68 -7.38 8.90
CA SER A 162 -30.66 -8.37 9.30
C SER A 162 -29.34 -7.72 9.72
N TRP A 163 -29.05 -6.51 9.26
CA TRP A 163 -27.74 -5.85 9.41
C TRP A 163 -27.89 -4.41 9.91
N ARG A 164 -27.10 -4.07 10.93
CA ARG A 164 -27.04 -2.72 11.51
C ARG A 164 -25.66 -2.09 11.34
N ILE A 165 -25.64 -0.77 11.29
CA ILE A 165 -24.41 0.02 11.41
C ILE A 165 -24.14 0.23 12.91
N THR A 166 -22.96 -0.18 13.38
CA THR A 166 -22.50 0.10 14.75
C THR A 166 -21.58 1.31 14.78
N LYS A 167 -21.59 2.01 15.92
CA LYS A 167 -20.70 3.13 16.26
C LYS A 167 -19.59 2.74 17.24
N VAL A 168 -19.50 1.47 17.62
CA VAL A 168 -18.52 0.97 18.60
C VAL A 168 -17.06 1.26 18.21
N ASN A 169 -16.79 1.51 16.93
CA ASN A 169 -15.46 1.83 16.43
C ASN A 169 -15.31 3.28 15.94
N ASP A 170 -16.24 4.19 16.26
CA ASP A 170 -16.18 5.61 15.83
C ASP A 170 -14.87 6.30 16.25
N HIS A 171 -14.30 5.86 17.38
CA HIS A 171 -13.01 6.33 17.91
C HIS A 171 -11.89 5.29 17.80
N TYR A 172 -12.06 4.28 16.94
CA TYR A 172 -11.06 3.23 16.68
C TYR A 172 -10.66 2.39 17.90
N GLU A 173 -11.50 2.37 18.95
CA GLU A 173 -11.24 1.67 20.21
C GLU A 173 -11.44 0.15 20.13
N LEU A 174 -12.38 -0.31 19.30
CA LEU A 174 -12.61 -1.74 19.08
C LEU A 174 -11.48 -2.34 18.21
N CYS A 175 -11.12 -1.64 17.13
CA CYS A 175 -10.06 -2.03 16.22
C CYS A 175 -9.46 -0.81 15.51
N ASP A 176 -8.21 -0.49 15.86
CA ASP A 176 -7.42 0.63 15.37
C ASP A 176 -7.10 0.62 13.86
N THR A 177 -7.28 -0.53 13.22
CA THR A 177 -6.96 -0.77 11.81
C THR A 177 -8.19 -1.08 10.96
N TYR A 178 -9.38 -0.92 11.53
CA TYR A 178 -10.66 -0.97 10.84
C TYR A 178 -11.21 0.44 10.61
N PRO A 179 -12.17 0.62 9.69
CA PRO A 179 -12.86 1.90 9.54
C PRO A 179 -13.69 2.22 10.79
N SER A 180 -14.06 3.48 10.95
CA SER A 180 -14.93 3.93 12.05
C SER A 180 -16.34 3.33 11.97
N THR A 181 -16.90 3.30 10.76
CA THR A 181 -18.20 2.68 10.47
C THR A 181 -18.05 1.19 10.19
N LEU A 182 -18.72 0.36 10.98
CA LEU A 182 -18.79 -1.10 10.79
C LEU A 182 -20.24 -1.55 10.66
N VAL A 183 -20.46 -2.57 9.83
CA VAL A 183 -21.77 -3.22 9.67
C VAL A 183 -21.70 -4.65 10.19
N VAL A 184 -22.64 -4.98 11.07
CA VAL A 184 -22.69 -6.22 11.88
C VAL A 184 -24.13 -6.74 11.93
N PRO A 185 -24.36 -8.02 12.28
CA PRO A 185 -25.73 -8.55 12.42
C PRO A 185 -26.55 -7.76 13.45
N VAL A 186 -27.84 -7.56 13.16
CA VAL A 186 -28.74 -6.71 13.97
C VAL A 186 -28.88 -7.20 15.42
N ASN A 187 -28.83 -8.51 15.61
CA ASN A 187 -29.09 -9.20 16.88
C ASN A 187 -27.84 -9.32 17.78
N ILE A 188 -26.68 -8.83 17.32
CA ILE A 188 -25.46 -8.80 18.12
C ILE A 188 -25.29 -7.41 18.72
N PRO A 189 -25.31 -7.25 20.06
CA PRO A 189 -25.05 -5.97 20.72
C PRO A 189 -23.56 -5.61 20.75
N ASP A 190 -23.24 -4.33 20.92
CA ASP A 190 -21.85 -3.83 20.88
C ASP A 190 -20.94 -4.45 21.97
N GLU A 191 -21.49 -4.79 23.13
CA GLU A 191 -20.73 -5.49 24.19
C GLU A 191 -20.29 -6.91 23.79
N GLU A 192 -21.06 -7.60 22.95
CA GLU A 192 -20.64 -8.88 22.38
C GLU A 192 -19.54 -8.69 21.33
N LEU A 193 -19.60 -7.61 20.53
CA LEU A 193 -18.55 -7.29 19.56
C LEU A 193 -17.18 -7.14 20.22
N LYS A 194 -17.10 -6.55 21.43
CA LYS A 194 -15.86 -6.44 22.21
C LYS A 194 -15.27 -7.81 22.56
N ARG A 195 -16.12 -8.80 22.87
CA ARG A 195 -15.69 -10.16 23.19
C ARG A 195 -15.23 -10.92 21.93
N VAL A 196 -15.94 -10.76 20.82
CA VAL A 196 -15.53 -11.28 19.50
C VAL A 196 -14.17 -10.67 19.10
N ALA A 197 -13.99 -9.36 19.32
CA ALA A 197 -12.74 -8.66 19.03
C ALA A 197 -11.55 -9.22 19.84
N ALA A 198 -11.78 -9.58 21.11
CA ALA A 198 -10.75 -10.22 21.93
C ALA A 198 -10.31 -11.60 21.39
N PHE A 199 -11.16 -12.29 20.62
CA PHE A 199 -10.86 -13.58 20.03
C PHE A 199 -10.34 -13.50 18.59
N ARG A 200 -10.42 -12.33 17.94
CA ARG A 200 -9.96 -12.11 16.55
C ARG A 200 -8.64 -11.35 16.56
N ALA A 201 -7.65 -11.82 15.81
CA ALA A 201 -6.32 -11.20 15.80
C ALA A 201 -6.37 -9.69 15.47
N LYS A 202 -5.86 -8.86 16.40
CA LYS A 202 -5.91 -7.38 16.33
C LYS A 202 -7.33 -6.77 16.39
N GLY A 203 -8.30 -7.46 17.00
CA GLY A 203 -9.67 -6.94 17.11
C GLY A 203 -10.46 -6.92 15.80
N ARG A 204 -9.92 -7.52 14.73
CA ARG A 204 -10.52 -7.50 13.39
C ARG A 204 -11.62 -8.55 13.28
N ILE A 205 -12.77 -8.22 13.84
CA ILE A 205 -13.99 -9.04 13.83
C ILE A 205 -14.55 -9.21 12.41
N PRO A 206 -15.39 -10.22 12.16
CA PRO A 206 -16.10 -10.32 10.89
C PRO A 206 -17.07 -9.16 10.70
N VAL A 207 -16.90 -8.40 9.63
CA VAL A 207 -17.75 -7.25 9.27
C VAL A 207 -18.18 -7.33 7.82
N LEU A 208 -19.38 -6.82 7.52
CA LEU A 208 -19.94 -6.83 6.17
C LEU A 208 -19.05 -6.02 5.20
N SER A 209 -18.68 -6.66 4.10
CA SER A 209 -18.04 -5.99 2.95
C SER A 209 -18.99 -5.83 1.79
N TRP A 210 -19.86 -6.83 1.57
CA TRP A 210 -20.82 -6.83 0.47
C TRP A 210 -22.04 -7.71 0.79
N ILE A 211 -23.22 -7.34 0.29
CA ILE A 211 -24.45 -8.13 0.37
C ILE A 211 -25.10 -8.25 -1.02
N HIS A 212 -25.58 -9.45 -1.35
CA HIS A 212 -26.32 -9.70 -2.59
C HIS A 212 -27.73 -9.09 -2.51
N PRO A 213 -28.16 -8.29 -3.51
CA PRO A 213 -29.41 -7.53 -3.43
C PRO A 213 -30.67 -8.42 -3.31
N GLU A 214 -30.67 -9.61 -3.91
CA GLU A 214 -31.82 -10.53 -3.88
C GLU A 214 -31.69 -11.60 -2.80
N SER A 215 -30.71 -12.51 -2.91
CA SER A 215 -30.55 -13.65 -1.98
C SER A 215 -30.10 -13.29 -0.56
N GLN A 216 -29.71 -12.03 -0.30
CA GLN A 216 -29.14 -11.58 0.98
C GLN A 216 -27.85 -12.32 1.40
N ALA A 217 -27.23 -13.09 0.51
CA ALA A 217 -25.92 -13.69 0.78
C ALA A 217 -24.85 -12.61 0.97
N THR A 218 -24.01 -12.76 1.99
CA THR A 218 -23.03 -11.74 2.37
C THR A 218 -21.59 -12.20 2.23
N VAL A 219 -20.71 -11.26 1.90
CA VAL A 219 -19.27 -11.38 2.06
C VAL A 219 -18.85 -10.59 3.29
N THR A 220 -18.43 -11.30 4.33
CA THR A 220 -17.83 -10.71 5.53
C THR A 220 -16.32 -10.93 5.54
N ARG A 221 -15.56 -10.02 6.12
CA ARG A 221 -14.09 -10.12 6.26
C ARG A 221 -13.65 -9.99 7.70
N CYS A 222 -12.63 -10.77 8.08
CA CYS A 222 -12.06 -10.76 9.42
C CYS A 222 -10.56 -11.11 9.40
N SER A 223 -9.96 -11.10 10.59
CA SER A 223 -8.71 -11.80 10.85
C SER A 223 -8.93 -13.24 11.32
N GLN A 224 -7.83 -14.01 11.42
CA GLN A 224 -7.85 -15.34 12.01
C GLN A 224 -8.32 -15.35 13.47
N PRO A 225 -8.99 -16.42 13.93
CA PRO A 225 -9.32 -16.60 15.34
C PRO A 225 -8.09 -16.94 16.19
N MET A 226 -8.13 -16.59 17.48
CA MET A 226 -7.05 -16.79 18.46
C MET A 226 -7.19 -18.13 19.21
N VAL A 227 -7.31 -19.21 18.43
CA VAL A 227 -7.54 -20.59 18.93
C VAL A 227 -6.34 -21.12 19.71
N GLY A 228 -5.15 -20.93 19.16
CA GLY A 228 -3.90 -21.43 19.72
C GLY A 228 -3.78 -22.96 19.80
N VAL A 229 -2.69 -23.41 20.40
CA VAL A 229 -2.40 -24.85 20.59
C VAL A 229 -3.40 -25.55 21.51
N ASN A 230 -3.98 -24.81 22.46
CA ASN A 230 -4.93 -25.35 23.44
C ASN A 230 -6.37 -25.48 22.89
N GLY A 231 -6.61 -25.13 21.63
CA GLY A 231 -7.95 -25.23 21.04
C GLY A 231 -8.97 -24.31 21.70
N LYS A 232 -8.57 -23.08 22.08
CA LYS A 232 -9.47 -22.11 22.70
C LYS A 232 -10.65 -21.82 21.77
N ARG A 233 -11.81 -21.64 22.39
CA ARG A 233 -13.09 -21.31 21.74
C ARG A 233 -13.62 -20.00 22.30
N SER A 234 -14.46 -19.33 21.53
CA SER A 234 -15.23 -18.17 21.97
C SER A 234 -16.69 -18.40 21.65
N LYS A 235 -17.52 -18.50 22.70
CA LYS A 235 -18.97 -18.66 22.53
C LYS A 235 -19.57 -17.48 21.78
N GLU A 236 -19.03 -16.28 22.02
CA GLU A 236 -19.44 -15.07 21.33
C GLU A 236 -19.05 -15.08 19.85
N ASP A 237 -17.85 -15.54 19.49
CA ASP A 237 -17.44 -15.66 18.07
C ASP A 237 -18.26 -16.72 17.32
N GLU A 238 -18.50 -17.87 17.95
CA GLU A 238 -19.35 -18.94 17.41
C GLU A 238 -20.79 -18.44 17.19
N LYS A 239 -21.39 -17.78 18.19
CA LYS A 239 -22.70 -17.12 18.07
C LYS A 239 -22.69 -16.05 16.98
N TYR A 240 -21.59 -15.30 16.86
CA TYR A 240 -21.47 -14.24 15.87
C TYR A 240 -21.49 -14.76 14.43
N LEU A 241 -20.73 -15.83 14.15
CA LEU A 241 -20.78 -16.49 12.84
C LEU A 241 -22.12 -17.16 12.57
N GLN A 242 -22.76 -17.72 13.60
CA GLN A 242 -24.14 -18.21 13.49
C GLN A 242 -25.12 -17.09 13.12
N ALA A 243 -25.01 -15.91 13.73
CA ALA A 243 -25.85 -14.75 13.41
C ALA A 243 -25.64 -14.23 11.97
N ILE A 244 -24.41 -14.34 11.43
CA ILE A 244 -24.14 -14.04 10.01
C ILE A 244 -24.85 -15.03 9.10
N MET A 245 -24.85 -16.33 9.44
CA MET A 245 -25.58 -17.34 8.68
C MET A 245 -27.10 -17.10 8.74
N ASP A 246 -27.63 -16.85 9.95
CA ASP A 246 -29.07 -16.63 10.19
C ASP A 246 -29.59 -15.35 9.48
N ALA A 247 -28.71 -14.38 9.22
CA ALA A 247 -29.03 -13.20 8.42
C ALA A 247 -29.37 -13.51 6.95
N ASN A 248 -29.07 -14.72 6.47
CA ASN A 248 -29.48 -15.25 5.17
C ASN A 248 -30.45 -16.42 5.36
N ALA A 249 -31.76 -16.14 5.25
CA ALA A 249 -32.82 -17.13 5.42
C ALA A 249 -32.79 -18.30 4.41
N GLN A 250 -32.04 -18.18 3.31
CA GLN A 250 -31.94 -19.20 2.26
C GLN A 250 -30.77 -20.17 2.47
N SER A 251 -29.91 -19.95 3.46
CA SER A 251 -28.74 -20.79 3.71
C SER A 251 -28.82 -21.54 5.02
N HIS A 252 -28.33 -22.78 5.00
CA HIS A 252 -28.12 -23.61 6.19
C HIS A 252 -26.63 -23.87 6.47
N LYS A 253 -25.74 -23.22 5.71
CA LYS A 253 -24.29 -23.37 5.86
C LYS A 253 -23.56 -22.06 5.59
N LEU A 254 -22.52 -21.78 6.38
CA LEU A 254 -21.60 -20.67 6.20
C LEU A 254 -20.29 -21.16 5.58
N PHE A 255 -19.79 -20.51 4.53
CA PHE A 255 -18.47 -20.81 4.00
C PHE A 255 -17.43 -19.84 4.56
N ILE A 256 -16.34 -20.40 5.10
CA ILE A 256 -15.18 -19.65 5.60
C ILE A 256 -14.03 -19.93 4.65
N PHE A 257 -13.63 -18.91 3.89
CA PHE A 257 -12.49 -19.01 2.98
C PHE A 257 -11.22 -18.47 3.65
N ASP A 258 -10.37 -19.37 4.14
CA ASP A 258 -9.04 -19.01 4.61
C ASP A 258 -8.11 -18.87 3.41
N ALA A 259 -7.65 -17.65 3.17
CA ALA A 259 -6.74 -17.34 2.07
C ALA A 259 -5.45 -18.19 2.11
N ARG A 260 -5.04 -18.67 3.28
CA ARG A 260 -3.74 -19.32 3.47
C ARG A 260 -3.74 -20.78 2.96
N PRO A 261 -2.56 -21.31 2.64
CA PRO A 261 -2.31 -22.74 2.65
C PRO A 261 -2.64 -23.35 4.01
N SER A 262 -3.21 -24.55 4.01
CA SER A 262 -3.53 -25.32 5.23
C SER A 262 -2.33 -25.42 6.19
N VAL A 263 -1.12 -25.69 5.66
CA VAL A 263 0.13 -25.76 6.44
C VAL A 263 0.48 -24.43 7.14
N ASN A 264 0.17 -23.30 6.50
CA ASN A 264 0.41 -21.98 7.08
C ASN A 264 -0.63 -21.67 8.16
N ALA A 265 -1.89 -22.11 7.98
CA ALA A 265 -2.92 -21.98 9.00
C ALA A 265 -2.57 -22.80 10.25
N ALA A 266 -2.12 -24.04 10.08
CA ALA A 266 -1.61 -24.89 11.16
C ALA A 266 -0.40 -24.25 11.88
N ALA A 267 0.56 -23.71 11.13
CA ALA A 267 1.71 -23.00 11.73
C ALA A 267 1.30 -21.74 12.53
N ASN A 268 0.23 -21.06 12.13
CA ASN A 268 -0.31 -19.93 12.91
C ASN A 268 -1.04 -20.40 14.17
N LYS A 269 -1.72 -21.56 14.14
CA LYS A 269 -2.32 -22.18 15.34
C LYS A 269 -1.26 -22.41 16.42
N MET A 270 -0.06 -22.88 16.02
CA MET A 270 1.08 -23.05 16.92
C MET A 270 1.58 -21.73 17.56
N LYS A 271 1.26 -20.59 16.95
CA LYS A 271 1.66 -19.24 17.41
C LYS A 271 0.53 -18.49 18.13
N GLY A 272 -0.55 -19.17 18.49
CA GLY A 272 -1.69 -18.57 19.20
C GLY A 272 -2.85 -18.11 18.30
N GLY A 273 -2.67 -18.10 16.98
CA GLY A 273 -3.76 -17.87 16.01
C GLY A 273 -4.52 -19.16 15.71
N GLY A 274 -4.94 -19.37 14.46
CA GLY A 274 -5.58 -20.61 14.04
C GLY A 274 -6.61 -20.42 12.95
N TYR A 275 -7.59 -21.30 12.94
CA TYR A 275 -8.71 -21.37 12.01
C TYR A 275 -9.90 -22.02 12.72
N GLU A 276 -11.08 -21.81 12.18
CA GLU A 276 -12.36 -22.31 12.66
C GLU A 276 -12.46 -23.84 12.46
N SER A 277 -12.55 -24.61 13.56
CA SER A 277 -12.70 -26.07 13.49
C SER A 277 -14.16 -26.49 13.36
N GLU A 278 -14.43 -27.58 12.62
CA GLU A 278 -15.78 -28.13 12.41
C GLU A 278 -16.54 -28.41 13.74
N ASP A 279 -15.86 -28.89 14.78
CA ASP A 279 -16.46 -29.13 16.10
C ASP A 279 -16.96 -27.86 16.80
N ALA A 280 -16.30 -26.73 16.53
CA ALA A 280 -16.62 -25.45 17.15
C ALA A 280 -17.64 -24.66 16.32
N TYR A 281 -17.57 -24.77 14.99
CA TYR A 281 -18.41 -24.05 14.05
C TYR A 281 -19.18 -25.05 13.19
N GLN A 282 -20.18 -25.70 13.80
CA GLN A 282 -20.86 -26.86 13.23
C GLN A 282 -21.57 -26.59 11.90
N ASN A 283 -22.04 -25.36 11.70
CA ASN A 283 -22.72 -24.94 10.47
C ASN A 283 -21.77 -24.24 9.48
N ALA A 284 -20.46 -24.30 9.70
CA ALA A 284 -19.47 -23.68 8.83
C ALA A 284 -18.63 -24.71 8.06
N GLU A 285 -18.29 -24.39 6.82
CA GLU A 285 -17.33 -25.13 5.99
C GLU A 285 -16.08 -24.29 5.77
N LEU A 286 -14.92 -24.78 6.20
CA LEU A 286 -13.64 -24.11 6.03
C LEU A 286 -12.95 -24.58 4.74
N VAL A 287 -12.61 -23.63 3.88
CA VAL A 287 -11.91 -23.87 2.61
C VAL A 287 -10.60 -23.09 2.59
N TYR A 288 -9.48 -23.76 2.29
CA TYR A 288 -8.17 -23.14 2.11
C TYR A 288 -7.94 -22.75 0.65
N LEU A 289 -7.61 -21.48 0.38
CA LEU A 289 -7.39 -20.96 -0.97
C LEU A 289 -5.94 -21.08 -1.47
N GLU A 290 -5.03 -21.54 -0.61
CA GLU A 290 -3.62 -21.81 -0.99
C GLU A 290 -2.84 -20.56 -1.47
N LEU A 291 -3.22 -19.36 -1.05
CA LEU A 291 -2.53 -18.11 -1.42
C LEU A 291 -1.21 -17.93 -0.67
N LYS A 292 -0.15 -17.67 -1.43
CA LYS A 292 1.20 -17.48 -0.89
C LYS A 292 1.28 -16.23 -0.01
N THR A 293 2.11 -16.32 1.04
CA THR A 293 2.37 -15.19 1.93
C THR A 293 3.08 -14.06 1.19
N PHE A 294 2.97 -12.83 1.73
CA PHE A 294 3.68 -11.66 1.22
C PHE A 294 5.17 -11.91 0.97
N LYS A 295 5.88 -12.59 1.89
CA LYS A 295 7.32 -12.91 1.72
C LYS A 295 7.56 -13.74 0.46
N LYS A 296 6.74 -14.77 0.20
CA LYS A 296 6.86 -15.60 -1.01
C LYS A 296 6.49 -14.81 -2.27
N THR A 297 5.43 -14.01 -2.22
CA THR A 297 5.02 -13.14 -3.34
C THR A 297 6.10 -12.11 -3.67
N PHE A 298 6.71 -11.49 -2.66
CA PHE A 298 7.80 -10.54 -2.83
C PHE A 298 9.07 -11.19 -3.38
N THR A 299 9.42 -12.40 -2.94
CA THR A 299 10.51 -13.17 -3.54
C THR A 299 10.22 -13.52 -5.00
N HIS A 300 8.96 -13.79 -5.36
CA HIS A 300 8.59 -14.04 -6.74
C HIS A 300 8.70 -12.78 -7.60
N PHE A 301 8.23 -11.63 -7.10
CA PHE A 301 8.38 -10.33 -7.77
C PHE A 301 9.85 -9.93 -8.00
N LYS A 302 10.75 -10.32 -7.11
CA LYS A 302 12.20 -10.08 -7.24
C LYS A 302 12.88 -10.93 -8.31
N LYS A 303 12.30 -12.08 -8.68
CA LYS A 303 12.84 -12.96 -9.72
C LYS A 303 12.36 -12.49 -11.08
#